data_AF-A0A2J5PSA9-F1
#
_entry.id   AF-A0A2J5PSA9-F1
#
_cell.length_a   1.000
_cell.length_b   1.000
_cell.length_c   1.000
_cell.angle_alpha   90.00
_cell.angle_beta   90.00
_cell.angle_gamma   90.00
#
_symmetry.space_group_name_H-M   'P 1'
#
loop_
_entity.id
_entity.type
_entity.pdbx_description
1 polymer ?
#
loop_
_entity_poly.entity_id
_entity_poly.type
_entity_poly.pdbx_seq_one_letter_code
_entity_poly.pdbx_strand_id
1 'polypeptide(L)' 'MLTVKVMSPDGGEEIHCGRSIGFNPNQQSISVSGMDQNVFLKQGEVAYVMNANGKTISRYEHLT' A
#
# COMPACT_ATOMS: atom_id res chain seq x y z
N MET A 1 -12.35 -6.20 -5.36
CA MET A 1 -11.37 -6.34 -4.27
C MET A 1 -10.04 -5.83 -4.77
N LEU A 2 -9.35 -5.02 -3.98
CA LEU A 2 -7.99 -4.56 -4.21
C LEU A 2 -7.11 -5.08 -3.09
N THR A 3 -5.89 -5.41 -3.43
CA THR A 3 -4.86 -5.83 -2.47
C THR A 3 -3.75 -4.79 -2.47
N VAL A 4 -3.32 -4.37 -1.29
CA VAL A 4 -2.11 -3.58 -1.10
C VAL A 4 -1.04 -4.49 -0.53
N LYS A 5 0.08 -4.59 -1.23
CA LYS A 5 1.29 -5.26 -0.76
C LYS A 5 2.36 -4.21 -0.50
N VAL A 6 2.74 -4.02 0.76
CA VAL A 6 3.85 -3.15 1.16
C VAL A 6 5.11 -4.00 1.25
N MET A 7 6.16 -3.56 0.57
CA MET A 7 7.46 -4.20 0.57
C MET A 7 8.48 -3.31 1.27
N SER A 8 9.15 -3.88 2.26
CA SER A 8 10.30 -3.26 2.93
C SER A 8 11.61 -3.53 2.17
N PRO A 9 12.60 -2.62 2.25
CA PRO A 9 13.91 -2.81 1.60
C PRO A 9 14.67 -4.07 2.05
N ASP A 10 14.38 -4.56 3.26
CA ASP A 10 14.96 -5.77 3.84
C ASP A 10 14.24 -7.06 3.41
N GLY A 11 13.23 -6.95 2.54
CA GLY A 11 12.42 -8.06 2.06
C GLY A 11 11.18 -8.35 2.90
N GLY A 12 10.89 -7.56 3.94
CA GLY A 12 9.63 -7.64 4.69
C GLY A 12 8.41 -7.38 3.81
N GLU A 13 7.28 -8.04 4.12
CA GLU A 13 6.02 -7.91 3.39
C GLU A 13 4.85 -7.71 4.36
N GLU A 14 3.97 -6.75 4.04
CA GLU A 14 2.67 -6.55 4.68
C GLU A 14 1.57 -6.54 3.62
N ILE A 15 0.45 -7.25 3.87
CA ILE A 15 -0.64 -7.40 2.90
C ILE A 15 -1.95 -6.98 3.54
N HIS A 16 -2.68 -6.10 2.84
CA HIS A 16 -4.03 -5.68 3.21
C HIS A 16 -4.98 -5.78 2.02
N CYS A 17 -6.29 -5.89 2.27
CA CYS A 17 -7.29 -5.92 1.21
C CYS A 17 -8.52 -5.07 1.54
N GLY A 18 -9.10 -4.48 0.49
CA GLY A 18 -10.26 -3.60 0.61
C GLY A 18 -11.01 -3.42 -0.70
N ARG A 19 -12.19 -2.82 -0.65
CA ARG A 19 -12.97 -2.42 -1.82
C ARG A 19 -12.36 -1.23 -2.55
N SER A 20 -11.74 -0.30 -1.82
CA SER A 20 -11.05 0.88 -2.36
C SER A 20 -9.77 1.18 -1.57
N ILE A 21 -8.79 1.77 -2.26
CA ILE A 21 -7.50 2.17 -1.70
C ILE A 21 -7.31 3.67 -1.96
N GLY A 22 -6.89 4.43 -0.95
CA GLY A 22 -6.47 5.82 -1.08
C GLY A 22 -5.01 6.00 -0.68
N PHE A 23 -4.31 6.94 -1.31
CA PHE A 23 -2.95 7.30 -0.95
C PHE A 23 -2.85 8.80 -0.63
N ASN A 24 -2.22 9.14 0.48
CA ASN A 24 -1.94 10.50 0.90
C ASN A 24 -0.41 10.76 0.84
N PRO A 25 0.10 11.50 -0.16
CA PRO A 25 1.54 11.74 -0.30
C PRO A 25 2.11 12.62 0.81
N ASN A 26 1.31 13.49 1.43
CA ASN A 26 1.79 14.38 2.50
C ASN A 26 2.11 13.62 3.80
N GLN A 27 1.42 12.50 4.03
CA GLN A 27 1.60 11.65 5.21
C GLN A 27 2.27 10.31 4.89
N GLN A 28 2.55 10.06 3.61
CA GLN A 28 3.04 8.77 3.11
C GLN A 28 2.17 7.60 3.61
N SER A 29 0.84 7.76 3.56
CA SER A 29 -0.10 6.80 4.14
C SER A 29 -1.10 6.26 3.14
N ILE A 30 -1.53 5.03 3.38
CA ILE A 30 -2.48 4.28 2.57
C ILE A 30 -3.72 4.01 3.41
N SER A 31 -4.87 4.47 2.93
CA SER A 31 -6.17 4.11 3.49
C SER A 31 -6.75 2.91 2.76
N VAL A 32 -7.22 1.93 3.52
CA VAL A 32 -7.85 0.71 3.00
C VAL A 32 -9.27 0.66 3.54
N SER A 33 -10.27 0.59 2.65
CA SER A 33 -11.67 0.53 3.10
C SER A 33 -11.91 -0.69 4.00
N GLY A 34 -12.49 -0.49 5.18
CA GLY A 34 -12.74 -1.55 6.16
C GLY A 34 -11.65 -1.71 7.22
N MET A 35 -10.58 -0.90 7.16
CA MET A 35 -9.62 -0.75 8.24
C MET A 35 -9.87 0.57 9.00
N ASP A 36 -9.74 0.53 10.32
CA ASP A 36 -9.88 1.73 11.17
C ASP A 36 -8.65 2.64 11.10
N GLN A 37 -7.50 2.10 10.65
CA GLN A 37 -6.21 2.76 10.63
C GLN A 37 -5.58 2.72 9.23
N ASN A 38 -4.82 3.78 8.93
CA ASN A 38 -4.01 3.84 7.72
C ASN A 38 -2.70 3.06 7.92
N VAL A 39 -2.18 2.54 6.82
CA VAL A 39 -0.83 1.98 6.74
C VAL A 39 0.12 3.13 6.41
N PHE A 40 1.16 3.34 7.21
CA PHE A 40 2.14 4.40 6.98
C PHE A 40 3.41 3.81 6.38
N LEU A 41 3.79 4.29 5.20
CA LEU A 41 5.01 3.87 4.53
C LEU A 41 6.23 4.47 5.24
N LYS A 42 7.14 3.60 5.66
CA LYS A 42 8.46 3.98 6.13
C LYS A 42 9.37 4.30 4.94
N GLN A 43 10.46 4.99 5.22
CA GLN A 43 11.48 5.34 4.23
C GLN A 43 11.94 4.09 3.44
N GLY A 44 11.90 4.18 2.12
CA GLY A 44 12.29 3.09 1.21
C GLY A 44 11.23 2.01 1.01
N GLU A 45 10.11 2.03 1.73
CA GLU A 45 9.01 1.10 1.48
C GLU A 45 8.26 1.43 0.19
N VAL A 46 7.77 0.37 -0.46
CA VAL A 46 7.01 0.45 -1.71
C VAL A 46 5.69 -0.28 -1.54
N ALA A 47 4.59 0.39 -1.84
CA ALA A 47 3.27 -0.22 -1.89
C ALA A 47 2.82 -0.50 -3.31
N TYR A 48 2.40 -1.73 -3.56
CA TYR A 48 1.79 -2.18 -4.81
C TYR A 48 0.30 -2.39 -4.59
N VAL A 49 -0.52 -1.62 -5.30
CA VAL A 49 -1.98 -1.86 -5.34
C VAL A 49 -2.27 -2.77 -6.51
N MET A 50 -2.86 -3.91 -6.24
CA MET A 50 -3.19 -4.95 -7.20
C MET A 50 -4.70 -5.14 -7.30
N ASN A 51 -5.19 -5.40 -8.52
CA ASN A 51 -6.56 -5.86 -8.72
C ASN A 51 -6.71 -7.36 -8.39
N ALA A 52 -7.92 -7.89 -8.48
CA ALA A 52 -8.23 -9.29 -8.15
C ALA A 52 -7.47 -10.33 -9.00
N ASN A 53 -6.92 -9.95 -10.15
CA ASN A 53 -6.13 -10.83 -11.01
C ASN A 53 -4.63 -10.79 -10.66
N GLY A 54 -4.23 -10.11 -9.57
CA GLY A 54 -2.84 -9.92 -9.19
C GLY A 54 -2.08 -8.88 -10.04
N LYS A 55 -2.77 -8.18 -10.96
CA LYS A 55 -2.14 -7.12 -11.75
C LYS A 55 -1.97 -5.87 -10.89
N THR A 56 -0.74 -5.38 -10.78
CA THR A 56 -0.46 -4.06 -10.20
C THR A 56 -1.11 -2.96 -11.05
N ILE A 57 -1.95 -2.15 -10.42
CA ILE A 57 -2.65 -1.01 -11.02
C ILE A 57 -2.16 0.33 -10.48
N SER A 58 -1.46 0.35 -9.34
CA SER A 58 -0.80 1.54 -8.80
C SER A 58 0.40 1.15 -7.96
N ARG A 59 1.36 2.07 -7.85
CA ARG A 59 2.59 1.91 -7.08
C ARG A 59 2.92 3.23 -6.37
N TYR A 60 3.17 3.15 -5.07
CA TYR A 60 3.54 4.30 -4.25
C TYR A 60 4.85 4.01 -3.52
N GLU A 61 5.71 5.01 -3.46
CA GLU A 61 7.03 4.87 -2.86
C GLU A 61 7.28 6.01 -1.89
N HIS A 62 7.80 5.68 -0.72
CA HIS A 62 8.37 6.67 0.16
C HIS A 62 9.84 6.87 -0.20
N LEU A 63 10.06 7.69 -1.22
CA LEU A 63 11.39 8.12 -1.63
C LEU A 63 11.94 9.13 -0.62
N THR A 64 13.22 8.96 -0.32
CA THR A 64 14.09 9.92 0.37
C THR A 64 15.39 10.02 -0.38
#